data_AF-A0A1F7HFT7-F1
#
_entry.id   AF-A0A1F7HFT7-F1
#
_cell.length_a   1.000
_cell.length_b   1.000
_cell.length_c   1.000
_cell.angle_alpha   90.00
_cell.angle_beta   90.00
_cell.angle_gamma   90.00
#
_symmetry.space_group_name_H-M   'P 1'
#
loop_
_entity.id
_entity.type
_entity.pdbx_description
1 polymer ?
#
loop_
_entity_poly.entity_id
_entity_poly.type
_entity_poly.pdbx_seq_one_letter_code
_entity_poly.pdbx_strand_id
1 'polypeptide(L)'
;MKIEYVITSVVGLFIFGYILDIVSGPFSLALTSPFAFLQASHVSTYPFTTVSITAKTLAIFITTVLIVQTISGAKYILGSAMFFIIAALMELYAIQQIATQSSLISLQWTLGISYAAVALLIPCFLYLVIGVVKAAHHNLTADPYGLDEDSRT
;
A
#
# COMPACT_ATOMS: atom_id res chain seq x y z
N MET A 1 1.00 -18.11 -10.20
CA MET A 1 2.36 -18.01 -9.64
C MET A 1 2.30 -18.50 -8.21
N LYS A 2 3.26 -19.31 -7.73
CA LYS A 2 3.22 -19.77 -6.34
C LYS A 2 3.54 -18.62 -5.37
N ILE A 3 2.93 -18.61 -4.18
CA ILE A 3 3.05 -17.51 -3.21
C ILE A 3 4.49 -17.29 -2.73
N GLU A 4 5.28 -18.36 -2.71
CA GLU A 4 6.68 -18.38 -2.34
C GLU A 4 7.49 -17.45 -3.25
N TYR A 5 7.22 -17.46 -4.56
CA TYR A 5 7.90 -16.56 -5.50
C TYR A 5 7.55 -15.10 -5.27
N VAL A 6 6.30 -14.81 -4.86
CA VAL A 6 5.89 -13.43 -4.51
C VAL A 6 6.65 -12.97 -3.27
N ILE A 7 6.70 -13.81 -2.23
CA ILE A 7 7.40 -13.48 -0.97
C ILE A 7 8.90 -13.30 -1.21
N THR A 8 9.54 -14.21 -1.96
CA THR A 8 10.96 -14.07 -2.35
C THR A 8 11.20 -12.77 -3.11
N SER A 9 10.28 -12.37 -4.00
CA SER A 9 10.39 -11.11 -4.74
C SER A 9 10.28 -9.90 -3.81
N VAL A 10 9.35 -9.92 -2.85
CA VAL A 10 9.19 -8.85 -1.83
C VAL A 10 10.46 -8.70 -1.00
N VAL A 11 11.00 -9.80 -0.49
CA VAL A 11 12.25 -9.79 0.29
C VAL A 11 13.40 -9.27 -0.58
N GLY A 12 13.48 -9.72 -1.83
CA GLY A 12 14.46 -9.23 -2.81
C GLY A 12 14.35 -7.73 -3.04
N LEU A 13 13.15 -7.18 -3.15
CA LEU A 13 12.93 -5.74 -3.33
C LEU A 13 13.37 -4.92 -2.11
N PHE A 14 13.10 -5.41 -0.88
CA PHE A 14 13.58 -4.74 0.34
C PHE A 14 15.10 -4.73 0.42
N ILE A 15 15.74 -5.88 0.16
CA ILE A 15 17.21 -5.98 0.16
C ILE A 15 17.81 -5.09 -0.93
N PHE A 16 17.24 -5.14 -2.14
CA PHE A 16 17.71 -4.32 -3.26
C PHE A 16 17.60 -2.83 -2.96
N GLY A 17 16.44 -2.37 -2.44
CA GLY A 17 16.26 -0.99 -2.02
C GLY A 17 17.20 -0.57 -0.90
N TYR A 18 17.52 -1.47 0.03
CA TYR A 18 18.50 -1.21 1.10
C TYR A 18 19.93 -1.08 0.56
N ILE A 19 20.35 -1.96 -0.35
CA ILE A 19 21.67 -1.86 -1.00
C ILE A 19 21.80 -0.55 -1.78
N LEU A 20 20.74 -0.14 -2.48
CA LEU A 20 20.75 1.13 -3.22
C LEU A 20 20.88 2.34 -2.29
N ASP A 21 20.30 2.31 -1.09
CA ASP A 21 20.50 3.40 -0.12
C ASP A 21 21.98 3.52 0.27
N ILE A 22 22.65 2.40 0.53
CA ILE A 22 24.09 2.36 0.86
C ILE A 22 24.91 2.97 -0.29
N VAL A 23 24.60 2.58 -1.54
CA VAL A 23 25.30 3.08 -2.73
C VAL A 23 25.04 4.58 -2.95
N SER A 24 23.82 5.05 -2.67
CA SER A 24 23.44 6.46 -2.83
C SER A 24 24.01 7.39 -1.77
N GLY A 25 24.43 6.84 -0.63
CA GLY A 25 24.93 7.59 0.51
C GLY A 25 23.83 8.33 1.30
N PRO A 26 24.21 9.19 2.26
CA PRO A 26 23.27 9.94 3.07
C PRO A 26 22.43 10.88 2.21
N PHE A 27 21.11 10.75 2.29
CA PHE A 27 20.16 11.56 1.53
C PHE A 27 19.31 12.39 2.49
N SER A 28 19.40 13.70 2.36
CA SER A 28 18.59 14.65 3.13
C SER A 28 18.17 15.79 2.22
N LEU A 29 16.87 16.01 2.11
CA LEU A 29 16.25 17.10 1.37
C LEU A 29 15.13 17.66 2.22
N ALA A 30 15.10 18.99 2.34
CA ALA A 30 13.98 19.68 2.96
C ALA A 30 12.80 19.70 1.98
N LEU A 31 11.89 18.75 2.14
CA LEU A 31 10.68 18.65 1.33
C LEU A 31 9.50 19.29 2.06
N THR A 32 8.63 19.98 1.33
CA THR A 32 7.35 20.49 1.89
C THR A 32 6.29 19.39 1.95
N SER A 33 6.37 18.40 1.08
CA SER A 33 5.47 17.24 1.04
C SER A 33 6.18 16.03 0.41
N PRO A 34 5.68 14.79 0.61
CA PRO A 34 6.26 13.61 -0.02
C PRO A 34 6.30 13.70 -1.56
N PHE A 35 5.29 14.34 -2.15
CA PHE A 35 5.17 14.45 -3.61
C PHE A 35 6.13 15.48 -4.22
N ALA A 36 6.71 16.37 -3.42
CA ALA A 36 7.70 17.33 -3.90
C ALA A 36 8.94 16.65 -4.52
N PHE A 37 9.28 15.43 -4.08
CA PHE A 37 10.38 14.66 -4.65
C PHE A 37 10.13 14.18 -6.09
N LEU A 38 8.87 14.08 -6.53
CA LEU A 38 8.53 13.64 -7.90
C LEU A 38 8.79 14.71 -8.97
N GLN A 39 9.24 15.91 -8.57
CA GLN A 39 9.68 16.91 -9.53
C GLN A 39 10.85 16.38 -10.37
N ALA A 40 10.79 16.62 -11.68
CA ALA A 40 11.76 16.07 -12.64
C ALA A 40 13.22 16.39 -12.26
N SER A 41 13.46 17.58 -11.69
CA SER A 41 14.77 18.02 -11.20
C SER A 41 15.34 17.10 -10.12
N HIS A 42 14.52 16.62 -9.18
CA HIS A 42 14.97 15.73 -8.10
C HIS A 42 15.15 14.31 -8.60
N VAL A 43 14.21 13.80 -9.39
CA VAL A 43 14.25 12.43 -9.92
C VAL A 43 15.48 12.19 -10.80
N SER A 44 15.81 13.14 -11.68
CA SER A 44 16.99 13.01 -12.55
C SER A 44 18.32 13.18 -11.81
N THR A 45 18.33 13.98 -10.73
CA THR A 45 19.54 14.23 -9.95
C THR A 45 19.87 13.06 -9.02
N TYR A 46 18.86 12.34 -8.53
CA TYR A 46 19.02 11.25 -7.58
C TYR A 46 18.44 9.93 -8.12
N PRO A 47 19.04 9.35 -9.18
CA PRO A 47 18.48 8.17 -9.84
C PRO A 47 18.50 6.93 -8.94
N PHE A 48 19.60 6.66 -8.22
CA PHE A 48 19.68 5.51 -7.31
C PHE A 48 18.70 5.64 -6.14
N THR A 49 18.54 6.85 -5.59
CA THR A 49 17.54 7.14 -4.56
C THR A 49 16.13 6.92 -5.09
N THR A 50 15.84 7.37 -6.32
CA THR A 50 14.54 7.17 -6.96
C THR A 50 14.23 5.67 -7.10
N VAL A 51 15.15 4.88 -7.65
CA VAL A 51 14.96 3.43 -7.82
C VAL A 51 14.80 2.75 -6.45
N SER A 52 15.57 3.17 -5.46
CA SER A 52 15.45 2.69 -4.08
C SER A 52 14.06 2.95 -3.50
N ILE A 53 13.53 4.17 -3.64
CA ILE A 53 12.19 4.53 -3.21
C ILE A 53 11.14 3.67 -3.94
N THR A 54 11.25 3.53 -5.27
CA THR A 54 10.34 2.70 -6.06
C THR A 54 10.35 1.24 -5.61
N ALA A 55 11.53 0.66 -5.36
CA ALA A 55 11.65 -0.72 -4.88
C ALA A 55 10.95 -0.91 -3.53
N LYS A 56 11.15 0.02 -2.59
CA LYS A 56 10.48 0.00 -1.27
C LYS A 56 8.97 0.18 -1.41
N THR A 57 8.51 1.11 -2.25
CA THR A 57 7.10 1.32 -2.52
C THR A 57 6.43 0.04 -3.01
N LEU A 58 7.03 -0.66 -3.97
CA LEU A 58 6.51 -1.94 -4.47
C LEU A 58 6.52 -3.01 -3.39
N ALA A 59 7.61 -3.13 -2.63
CA ALA A 59 7.72 -4.13 -1.57
C ALA A 59 6.64 -3.93 -0.49
N ILE A 60 6.45 -2.68 -0.02
CA ILE A 60 5.44 -2.33 0.97
C ILE A 60 4.03 -2.55 0.39
N PHE A 61 3.77 -2.08 -0.83
CA PHE A 61 2.47 -2.27 -1.49
C PHE A 61 2.08 -3.74 -1.59
N ILE A 62 2.97 -4.59 -2.12
CA ILE A 62 2.71 -6.03 -2.29
C ILE A 62 2.51 -6.69 -0.91
N THR A 63 3.36 -6.36 0.08
CA THR A 63 3.24 -6.89 1.44
C THR A 63 1.88 -6.57 2.05
N THR A 64 1.46 -5.31 1.98
CA THR A 64 0.17 -4.87 2.53
C THR A 64 -0.99 -5.53 1.80
N VAL A 65 -0.94 -5.65 0.46
CA VAL A 65 -1.96 -6.37 -0.31
C VAL A 65 -2.08 -7.82 0.15
N LEU A 66 -0.97 -8.53 0.32
CA LEU A 66 -0.98 -9.92 0.78
C LEU A 66 -1.56 -10.06 2.20
N ILE A 67 -1.17 -9.19 3.13
CA ILE A 67 -1.66 -9.21 4.51
C ILE A 67 -3.17 -8.94 4.54
N VAL A 68 -3.62 -7.87 3.89
CA VAL A 68 -5.04 -7.50 3.86
C VAL A 68 -5.88 -8.59 3.18
N GLN A 69 -5.41 -9.17 2.07
CA GLN A 69 -6.11 -10.28 1.42
C GLN A 69 -6.20 -11.52 2.32
N THR A 70 -5.14 -11.84 3.06
CA THR A 70 -5.12 -12.98 3.99
C THR A 70 -6.15 -12.79 5.11
N ILE A 71 -6.27 -11.58 5.66
CA ILE A 71 -7.19 -11.28 6.77
C ILE A 71 -8.64 -11.14 6.27
N SER A 72 -8.86 -10.40 5.18
CA SER A 72 -10.21 -10.10 4.68
C SER A 72 -10.83 -11.27 3.92
N GLY A 73 -10.04 -12.15 3.32
CA GLY A 73 -10.52 -13.25 2.49
C GLY A 73 -11.43 -12.75 1.37
N ALA A 74 -12.64 -13.31 1.27
CA ALA A 74 -13.65 -12.91 0.29
C ALA A 74 -14.49 -11.68 0.72
N LYS A 75 -14.22 -11.07 1.87
CA LYS A 75 -14.98 -9.92 2.39
C LYS A 75 -14.44 -8.61 1.79
N TYR A 76 -14.85 -8.30 0.56
CA TYR A 76 -14.31 -7.16 -0.21
C TYR A 76 -14.52 -5.80 0.48
N ILE A 77 -15.66 -5.56 1.12
CA ILE A 77 -15.91 -4.30 1.86
C ILE A 77 -14.94 -4.15 3.03
N LEU A 78 -14.69 -5.23 3.78
CA LEU A 78 -13.70 -5.23 4.87
C LEU A 78 -12.29 -4.96 4.31
N GLY A 79 -11.90 -5.65 3.23
CA GLY A 79 -10.61 -5.42 2.58
C GLY A 79 -10.43 -3.98 2.09
N SER A 80 -11.48 -3.38 1.51
CA SER A 80 -11.47 -1.98 1.09
C SER A 80 -11.26 -1.03 2.29
N ALA A 81 -12.02 -1.22 3.37
CA ALA A 81 -11.87 -0.42 4.58
C ALA A 81 -10.46 -0.55 5.20
N MET A 82 -9.90 -1.76 5.22
CA MET A 82 -8.53 -1.99 5.69
C MET A 82 -7.50 -1.27 4.83
N PHE A 83 -7.60 -1.36 3.49
CA PHE A 83 -6.70 -0.63 2.59
C PHE A 83 -6.79 0.87 2.80
N PHE A 84 -8.01 1.41 2.93
CA PHE A 84 -8.23 2.83 3.18
C PHE A 84 -7.56 3.31 4.48
N ILE A 85 -7.80 2.59 5.58
CA ILE A 85 -7.25 2.95 6.89
C ILE A 85 -5.72 2.87 6.87
N ILE A 86 -5.16 1.78 6.33
CA ILE A 86 -3.70 1.60 6.26
C ILE A 86 -3.06 2.69 5.39
N ALA A 87 -3.64 2.99 4.22
CA ALA A 87 -3.18 4.07 3.36
C ALA A 87 -3.22 5.42 4.08
N ALA A 88 -4.33 5.76 4.73
CA ALA A 88 -4.45 7.02 5.48
C ALA A 88 -3.40 7.13 6.59
N LEU A 89 -3.16 6.06 7.35
CA LEU A 89 -2.15 6.05 8.42
C LEU A 89 -0.73 6.16 7.88
N MET A 90 -0.41 5.46 6.80
CA MET A 90 0.90 5.53 6.14
C MET A 90 1.19 6.94 5.61
N GLU A 91 0.20 7.57 4.98
CA GLU A 91 0.36 8.93 4.45
C GLU A 91 0.48 9.97 5.58
N LEU A 92 -0.37 9.89 6.61
CA LEU A 92 -0.28 10.75 7.79
C LEU A 92 1.09 10.63 8.48
N TYR A 93 1.57 9.40 8.64
CA TYR A 93 2.90 9.14 9.19
C TYR A 93 3.99 9.79 8.33
N ALA A 94 3.93 9.64 7.01
CA ALA A 94 4.94 10.23 6.12
C ALA A 94 4.92 11.76 6.14
N ILE A 95 3.74 12.36 6.14
CA ILE A 95 3.56 13.82 6.27
C ILE A 95 4.15 14.30 7.60
N GLN A 96 3.86 13.61 8.71
CA GLN A 96 4.38 13.99 10.02
C GLN A 96 5.91 13.91 10.07
N GLN A 97 6.52 12.86 9.52
CA GLN A 97 7.98 12.72 9.49
C GLN A 97 8.65 13.86 8.72
N ILE A 98 8.10 14.21 7.54
CA ILE A 98 8.63 15.30 6.72
C ILE A 98 8.43 16.66 7.41
N ALA A 99 7.24 16.93 7.94
CA ALA A 99 6.91 18.19 8.59
C ALA A 99 7.72 18.44 9.87
N THR A 100 7.97 17.39 10.65
CA THR A 100 8.75 17.48 11.90
C THR A 100 10.27 17.34 11.70
N GLN A 101 10.71 17.03 10.47
CA GLN A 101 12.10 16.67 10.15
C GLN A 101 12.67 15.60 11.10
N SER A 102 11.80 14.72 11.57
CA SER A 102 12.13 13.67 12.52
C SER A 102 13.03 12.62 11.85
N SER A 103 14.08 12.20 12.55
CA SER A 103 15.07 11.23 12.05
C SER A 103 14.74 9.78 12.42
N LEU A 104 13.47 9.45 12.71
CA LEU A 104 13.06 8.11 13.11
C LEU A 104 13.37 7.05 12.03
N ILE A 105 13.15 7.41 10.76
CA ILE A 105 13.53 6.61 9.59
C ILE A 105 14.11 7.53 8.52
N SER A 106 14.84 6.99 7.55
CA SER A 106 15.39 7.81 6.48
C SER A 106 14.30 8.40 5.58
N LEU A 107 14.65 9.49 4.89
CA LEU A 107 13.72 10.14 3.96
C LEU A 107 13.29 9.19 2.83
N GLN A 108 14.18 8.32 2.35
CA GLN A 108 13.84 7.32 1.32
C GLN A 108 12.73 6.35 1.78
N TRP A 109 12.79 5.89 3.03
CA TRP A 109 11.75 5.04 3.60
C TRP A 109 10.43 5.80 3.77
N THR A 110 10.51 7.05 4.22
CA THR A 110 9.34 7.92 4.38
C THR A 110 8.61 8.14 3.05
N LEU A 111 9.35 8.43 1.98
CA LEU A 111 8.80 8.56 0.63
C LEU A 111 8.25 7.23 0.11
N GLY A 112 8.96 6.13 0.34
CA GLY A 112 8.51 4.78 -0.02
C GLY A 112 7.15 4.42 0.60
N ILE A 113 6.95 4.76 1.88
CA ILE A 113 5.69 4.60 2.61
C ILE A 113 4.59 5.46 2.01
N SER A 114 4.83 6.77 1.79
CA SER A 114 3.83 7.67 1.20
C SER A 114 3.36 7.19 -0.17
N TYR A 115 4.28 6.83 -1.07
CA TYR A 115 3.89 6.38 -2.40
C TYR A 115 3.18 5.03 -2.38
N ALA A 116 3.53 4.14 -1.44
CA ALA A 116 2.79 2.90 -1.24
C ALA A 116 1.38 3.18 -0.72
N ALA A 117 1.20 4.17 0.16
CA ALA A 117 -0.11 4.59 0.65
C ALA A 117 -1.03 5.01 -0.50
N VAL A 118 -0.54 5.87 -1.40
CA VAL A 118 -1.28 6.28 -2.59
C VAL A 118 -1.59 5.09 -3.50
N ALA A 119 -0.62 4.20 -3.72
CA ALA A 119 -0.82 3.00 -4.54
C ALA A 119 -1.91 2.07 -3.96
N LEU A 120 -2.02 1.96 -2.63
CA LEU A 120 -3.04 1.16 -1.95
C LEU A 120 -4.47 1.68 -2.15
N LEU A 121 -4.65 2.93 -2.61
CA LEU A 121 -5.97 3.41 -3.00
C LEU A 121 -6.52 2.64 -4.22
N ILE A 122 -5.66 2.13 -5.09
CA ILE A 122 -6.09 1.33 -6.26
C ILE A 122 -6.87 0.08 -5.83
N PRO A 123 -6.29 -0.87 -5.05
CA PRO A 123 -7.06 -2.02 -4.56
C PRO A 123 -8.19 -1.61 -3.62
N CYS A 124 -8.06 -0.51 -2.86
CA CYS A 124 -9.15 0.03 -2.03
C CYS A 124 -10.41 0.31 -2.88
N PHE A 125 -10.29 1.09 -3.96
CA PHE A 125 -11.41 1.42 -4.84
C PHE A 125 -11.96 0.19 -5.56
N LEU A 126 -11.08 -0.70 -6.05
CA LEU A 126 -11.53 -1.93 -6.72
C LEU A 126 -12.36 -2.82 -5.78
N TYR A 127 -11.90 -3.01 -4.54
CA TYR A 127 -12.59 -3.83 -3.55
C TYR A 127 -13.91 -3.19 -3.11
N LEU A 128 -13.96 -1.86 -3.03
CA LEU A 128 -15.19 -1.13 -2.74
C LEU A 128 -16.24 -1.41 -3.82
N VAL A 129 -15.88 -1.22 -5.10
CA VAL A 129 -16.78 -1.43 -6.24
C VAL A 129 -17.27 -2.87 -6.29
N ILE A 130 -16.36 -3.85 -6.17
CA ILE A 130 -16.73 -5.28 -6.17
C ILE A 130 -17.65 -5.60 -5.00
N GLY A 131 -17.36 -5.08 -3.80
CA GLY A 131 -18.17 -5.30 -2.61
C GLY A 131 -19.58 -4.74 -2.76
N VAL A 132 -19.73 -3.52 -3.27
CA VAL A 132 -21.02 -2.88 -3.50
C VAL A 132 -21.83 -3.63 -4.56
N VAL A 133 -21.20 -4.02 -5.68
CA VAL A 133 -21.88 -4.77 -6.75
C VAL A 133 -22.37 -6.14 -6.24
N LYS A 134 -21.54 -6.87 -5.47
CA LYS A 134 -21.94 -8.16 -4.90
C LYS A 134 -23.09 -8.02 -3.88
N ALA A 135 -23.05 -6.99 -3.03
CA ALA A 135 -24.12 -6.72 -2.08
C ALA A 135 -25.44 -6.36 -2.79
N ALA A 136 -25.37 -5.50 -3.81
CA ALA A 136 -26.55 -5.13 -4.60
C ALA A 136 -27.15 -6.34 -5.35
N HIS A 137 -26.30 -7.17 -5.98
CA HIS A 137 -26.76 -8.37 -6.68
C HIS A 137 -27.46 -9.34 -5.72
N HIS A 138 -26.86 -9.61 -4.55
CA HIS A 138 -27.46 -10.47 -3.54
C HIS A 138 -28.85 -9.98 -3.10
N ASN A 139 -29.01 -8.68 -2.85
CA ASN A 139 -30.28 -8.09 -2.46
C ASN A 139 -31.35 -8.15 -3.56
N LEU A 140 -30.95 -8.14 -4.83
CA LEU A 140 -31.86 -8.24 -5.98
C LEU A 140 -32.31 -9.67 -6.28
N THR A 141 -31.46 -10.65 -5.96
CA THR A 141 -31.75 -12.08 -6.19
C THR A 141 -32.27 -12.81 -4.95
N ALA A 142 -32.35 -12.13 -3.80
CA ALA A 142 -32.91 -12.68 -2.58
C ALA A 142 -34.40 -12.98 -2.80
N ASP A 143 -34.78 -14.25 -2.73
CA ASP A 143 -36.18 -14.68 -2.83
C ASP A 143 -36.96 -14.17 -1.61
N PRO A 144 -38.02 -13.37 -1.79
CA PRO A 144 -38.84 -12.86 -0.67
C PRO A 144 -39.58 -13.95 0.11
N TYR A 145 -39.60 -15.21 -0.37
CA TYR A 145 -40.23 -16.35 0.29
C TYR A 145 -39.25 -17.47 0.69
N GLY A 146 -37.94 -17.22 0.65
CA GLY A 146 -36.94 -18.15 1.16
C GLY A 146 -37.12 -18.36 2.67
N LEU A 147 -37.77 -19.46 3.06
CA LEU A 147 -37.77 -19.92 4.44
C LEU A 147 -36.32 -20.20 4.84
N ASP A 148 -35.81 -19.51 5.86
CA ASP A 148 -34.52 -19.80 6.48
C ASP A 148 -34.49 -21.25 7.00
N GLU A 149 -34.09 -22.20 6.15
CA GLU A 149 -33.88 -23.61 6.51
C GLU A 149 -32.79 -23.79 7.58
N ASP A 150 -32.02 -22.73 7.88
CA ASP A 150 -30.97 -22.73 8.91
C ASP A 150 -31.50 -22.56 10.35
N SER A 151 -32.82 -22.55 10.55
CA SER A 151 -33.45 -22.56 11.89
C SER A 151 -33.73 -23.97 12.45
N ARG A 152 -33.23 -25.03 11.79
CA ARG A 152 -33.37 -26.42 12.25
C ARG A 152 -32.06 -27.19 12.19
N THR A 153 -31.16 -26.91 13.13
CA THR A 153 -30.44 -27.90 13.97
C THR A 153 -29.44 -27.22 14.88
#